data_AF-A0A0W8I491-F1
#
_entry.id   AF-A0A0W8I491-F1
#
_cell.length_a   1.000
_cell.length_b   1.000
_cell.length_c   1.000
_cell.angle_alpha   90.00
_cell.angle_beta   90.00
_cell.angle_gamma   90.00
#
_symmetry.space_group_name_H-M   'P 1'
#
loop_
_entity.id
_entity.type
_entity.pdbx_description
1 polymer ?
#
loop_
_entity_poly.entity_id
_entity_poly.type
_entity_poly.pdbx_seq_one_letter_code
_entity_poly.pdbx_strand_id
1 'polypeptide(L)'
;MTTPEQKRERARQLREVARTISDKAELLDDDIDTLLERYPENPDGVWWGTSAAEFYDGVRDVRRDVRTLRTDVLDYAQDCRDRAQDLEDQADTQEATEAGEG
;
A
#
# COMPACT_ATOMS: atom_id res chain seq x y z
N MET A 1 16.32 5.84 -27.22
CA MET A 1 15.94 6.76 -26.12
C MET A 1 14.42 6.81 -26.07
N THR A 2 13.83 6.80 -24.87
CA THR A 2 12.40 7.11 -24.68
C THR A 2 12.18 8.62 -24.76
N THR A 3 11.04 9.05 -25.32
CA THR A 3 10.69 10.47 -25.44
C THR A 3 10.20 11.05 -24.10
N PRO A 4 10.21 12.39 -23.92
CA PRO A 4 9.63 13.04 -22.74
C PRO A 4 8.17 12.64 -22.53
N GLU A 5 7.37 12.56 -23.61
CA GLU A 5 5.98 12.13 -23.57
C GLU A 5 5.83 10.69 -23.05
N GLN A 6 6.67 9.76 -23.51
CA GLN A 6 6.67 8.37 -23.03
C GLN A 6 7.05 8.27 -21.55
N LYS A 7 7.98 9.12 -21.07
CA LYS A 7 8.33 9.19 -19.64
C LYS A 7 7.15 9.68 -18.80
N ARG A 8 6.46 10.74 -19.24
CA ARG A 8 5.27 11.29 -18.55
C ARG A 8 4.08 10.33 -18.56
N GLU A 9 3.87 9.61 -19.65
CA GLU A 9 2.86 8.55 -19.70
C GLU A 9 3.16 7.46 -18.67
N ARG A 10 4.41 7.01 -18.58
CA ARG A 10 4.81 6.00 -17.59
C ARG A 10 4.72 6.51 -16.15
N ALA A 11 5.05 7.78 -15.91
CA ALA A 11 4.86 8.42 -14.60
C ALA A 11 3.38 8.44 -14.19
N ARG A 12 2.47 8.77 -15.11
CA ARG A 12 1.01 8.73 -14.86
C ARG A 12 0.54 7.32 -14.48
N GLN A 13 0.98 6.29 -15.20
CA GLN A 13 0.64 4.90 -14.89
C GLN A 13 1.15 4.48 -13.49
N LEU A 14 2.38 4.85 -13.13
CA LEU A 14 2.92 4.56 -11.80
C LEU A 14 2.12 5.24 -10.68
N ARG A 15 1.65 6.47 -10.88
CA ARG A 15 0.78 7.16 -9.91
C ARG A 15 -0.58 6.50 -9.76
N GLU A 16 -1.15 6.02 -10.86
CA GLU A 16 -2.42 5.28 -10.83
C GLU A 16 -2.28 3.96 -10.07
N VAL A 17 -1.18 3.23 -10.32
CA VAL A 17 -0.84 2.02 -9.56
C VAL A 17 -0.67 2.35 -8.07
N ALA A 18 0.14 3.36 -7.73
CA ALA A 18 0.36 3.77 -6.35
C ALA A 18 -0.94 4.14 -5.62
N ARG A 19 -1.86 4.85 -6.29
CA ARG A 19 -3.19 5.18 -5.76
C ARG A 19 -3.99 3.90 -5.50
N THR A 20 -4.14 3.05 -6.51
CA THR A 20 -4.90 1.80 -6.40
C THR A 20 -4.38 0.90 -5.29
N ILE A 21 -3.05 0.82 -5.15
CA ILE A 21 -2.40 0.05 -4.11
C ILE A 21 -2.71 0.63 -2.73
N SER A 22 -2.59 1.95 -2.57
CA SER A 22 -2.85 2.60 -1.28
C SER A 22 -4.30 2.43 -0.85
N ASP A 23 -5.25 2.64 -1.76
CA ASP A 23 -6.69 2.49 -1.50
C ASP A 23 -7.02 1.06 -1.04
N LYS A 24 -6.40 0.04 -1.66
CA LYS A 24 -6.61 -1.36 -1.28
C LYS A 24 -5.87 -1.77 -0.01
N ALA A 25 -4.72 -1.17 0.28
CA ALA A 25 -3.95 -1.47 1.47
C ALA A 25 -4.72 -1.10 2.75
N GLU A 26 -5.54 -0.05 2.72
CA GLU A 26 -6.41 0.33 3.84
C GLU A 26 -7.48 -0.72 4.18
N LEU A 27 -7.82 -1.60 3.24
CA LEU A 27 -8.84 -2.63 3.44
C LEU A 27 -8.26 -3.94 4.01
N LEU A 28 -6.94 -4.07 4.11
CA LEU A 28 -6.30 -5.34 4.44
C LEU A 28 -6.60 -5.83 5.86
N ASP A 29 -6.65 -4.94 6.85
CA ASP A 29 -6.90 -5.30 8.25
C ASP A 29 -8.32 -4.98 8.76
N ASP A 30 -9.19 -4.43 7.90
CA ASP A 30 -10.54 -3.95 8.27
C ASP A 30 -11.47 -5.08 8.75
N ASP A 31 -11.46 -6.23 8.06
CA ASP A 31 -12.27 -7.40 8.43
C ASP A 31 -11.84 -7.99 9.78
N ILE A 32 -10.54 -7.99 10.07
CA ILE A 32 -9.97 -8.52 11.32
C ILE A 32 -10.31 -7.58 12.48
N ASP A 33 -10.18 -6.27 12.27
CA ASP A 33 -10.55 -5.27 13.27
C ASP A 33 -12.06 -5.35 13.55
N THR A 34 -12.90 -5.45 12.51
CA THR A 34 -14.34 -5.65 12.64
C THR A 34 -14.70 -6.93 13.41
N LEU A 35 -13.98 -8.04 13.17
CA LEU A 35 -14.19 -9.30 13.90
C LEU A 35 -13.88 -9.14 15.39
N LEU A 36 -12.75 -8.52 15.72
CA LEU A 36 -12.31 -8.30 17.11
C LEU A 36 -13.22 -7.31 17.85
N GLU A 37 -13.79 -6.33 17.15
CA GLU A 37 -14.78 -5.41 17.71
C GLU A 37 -16.12 -6.09 18.00
N ARG A 38 -16.61 -6.93 17.08
CA ARG A 38 -17.88 -7.65 17.26
C ARG A 38 -17.81 -8.78 18.28
N TYR A 39 -16.66 -9.44 18.36
CA TYR A 39 -16.43 -10.60 19.22
C TYR A 39 -15.19 -10.38 20.08
N PRO A 40 -15.24 -9.45 21.05
CA PRO A 40 -14.10 -9.13 21.89
C PRO A 40 -13.73 -10.31 22.79
N GLU A 41 -12.43 -10.50 23.02
CA GLU A 41 -11.90 -11.44 24.00
C GLU A 41 -12.35 -10.99 25.40
N ASN A 42 -13.31 -11.69 25.98
CA ASN A 42 -13.87 -11.37 27.29
C ASN A 42 -13.97 -12.63 28.16
N PRO A 43 -13.31 -12.67 29.33
CA PRO A 43 -13.39 -13.81 30.25
C PRO A 43 -14.81 -14.08 30.79
N ASP A 44 -15.68 -13.08 30.79
CA ASP A 44 -17.09 -13.19 31.20
C ASP A 44 -18.04 -13.49 30.01
N GLY A 45 -17.48 -13.68 28.82
CA GLY A 45 -18.23 -13.98 27.59
C GLY A 45 -18.71 -15.42 27.50
N VAL A 46 -19.56 -15.71 26.51
CA VAL A 46 -20.04 -17.09 26.24
C VAL A 46 -18.96 -17.96 25.58
N TRP A 47 -17.95 -17.33 24.95
CA TRP A 47 -16.81 -17.97 24.30
C TRP A 47 -15.54 -17.71 25.12
N TRP A 48 -15.17 -18.68 25.97
CA TRP A 48 -14.00 -18.61 26.86
C TRP A 48 -13.34 -19.99 27.04
N GLY A 49 -12.12 -20.00 27.57
CA GLY A 49 -11.32 -21.21 27.78
C GLY A 49 -10.20 -21.38 26.75
N THR A 50 -9.47 -22.50 26.81
CA THR A 50 -8.24 -22.71 26.02
C THR A 50 -8.44 -22.54 24.52
N SER A 51 -9.52 -23.10 23.95
CA SER A 51 -9.80 -22.96 22.52
C SER A 51 -10.13 -21.53 22.09
N ALA A 52 -10.73 -20.73 22.99
CA ALA A 52 -10.96 -19.32 22.73
C ALA A 52 -9.64 -18.53 22.74
N ALA A 53 -8.77 -18.81 23.71
CA ALA A 53 -7.44 -18.19 23.78
C ALA A 53 -6.60 -18.51 22.52
N GLU A 54 -6.53 -19.78 22.11
CA GLU A 54 -5.81 -20.19 20.90
C GLU A 54 -6.36 -19.49 19.64
N PHE A 55 -7.69 -19.34 19.54
CA PHE A 55 -8.31 -18.59 18.45
C PHE A 55 -7.89 -17.12 18.45
N TYR A 56 -8.00 -16.43 19.59
CA TYR A 56 -7.66 -15.00 19.67
C TYR A 56 -6.17 -14.76 19.46
N ASP A 57 -5.30 -15.65 19.92
CA ASP A 57 -3.87 -15.59 19.64
C ASP A 57 -3.60 -15.74 18.14
N GLY A 58 -4.23 -16.73 17.48
CA GLY A 58 -4.14 -16.88 16.03
C GLY A 58 -4.64 -15.66 15.26
N VAL A 59 -5.77 -15.07 15.67
CA VAL A 59 -6.29 -13.84 15.05
C VAL A 59 -5.32 -12.67 15.25
N ARG A 60 -4.72 -12.53 16.44
CA ARG A 60 -3.73 -11.48 16.73
C ARG A 60 -2.47 -11.64 15.90
N ASP A 61 -2.01 -12.86 15.67
CA ASP A 61 -0.85 -13.13 14.81
C ASP A 61 -1.17 -12.81 13.34
N VAL A 62 -2.30 -13.28 12.81
CA VAL A 62 -2.75 -12.92 11.45
C VAL A 62 -2.88 -11.39 11.30
N ARG A 63 -3.45 -10.69 12.30
CA ARG A 63 -3.53 -9.22 12.30
C ARG A 63 -2.15 -8.57 12.19
N ARG A 64 -1.15 -9.09 12.91
CA ARG A 64 0.23 -8.58 12.86
C ARG A 64 0.84 -8.77 11.47
N ASP A 65 0.66 -9.95 10.89
CA ASP A 65 1.20 -10.28 9.57
C ASP A 65 0.55 -9.42 8.47
N VAL A 66 -0.78 -9.26 8.53
CA VAL A 66 -1.54 -8.41 7.60
C VAL A 66 -1.12 -6.95 7.72
N ARG A 67 -0.86 -6.43 8.93
CA ARG A 67 -0.36 -5.06 9.11
C ARG A 67 1.05 -4.85 8.59
N THR A 68 1.88 -5.88 8.70
CA THR A 68 3.22 -5.87 8.09
C THR A 68 3.08 -5.80 6.57
N LEU A 69 2.26 -6.67 5.98
CA LEU A 69 1.97 -6.65 4.55
C LEU A 69 1.39 -5.30 4.08
N ARG A 70 0.47 -4.71 4.86
CA ARG A 70 -0.08 -3.37 4.58
C ARG A 70 1.04 -2.32 4.51
N THR A 71 1.99 -2.38 5.43
CA THR A 71 3.15 -1.47 5.45
C THR A 71 4.00 -1.67 4.20
N ASP A 72 4.39 -2.91 3.89
CA ASP A 72 5.21 -3.24 2.70
C ASP A 72 4.54 -2.76 1.40
N VAL A 73 3.22 -2.92 1.30
CA VAL A 73 2.44 -2.51 0.13
C VAL A 73 2.35 -0.99 0.02
N LEU A 74 2.24 -0.27 1.13
CA LEU A 74 2.27 1.20 1.15
C LEU A 74 3.65 1.75 0.80
N ASP A 75 4.72 1.09 1.27
CA ASP A 75 6.09 1.44 0.90
C ASP A 75 6.31 1.26 -0.61
N TYR A 76 5.83 0.15 -1.18
CA TYR A 76 5.87 -0.05 -2.64
C TYR A 76 5.06 1.00 -3.43
N ALA A 77 3.92 1.45 -2.89
CA ALA A 77 3.18 2.56 -3.49
C ALA A 77 3.99 3.86 -3.44
N GLN A 78 4.76 4.09 -2.37
CA GLN A 78 5.66 5.24 -2.29
C GLN A 78 6.79 5.15 -3.31
N ASP A 79 7.42 3.98 -3.46
CA ASP A 79 8.45 3.76 -4.49
C ASP A 79 7.92 4.05 -5.90
N CYS A 80 6.66 3.68 -6.18
CA CYS A 80 6.02 4.01 -7.45
C CYS A 80 5.86 5.52 -7.65
N ARG A 81 5.52 6.28 -6.60
CA ARG A 81 5.41 7.75 -6.67
C ARG A 81 6.76 8.41 -6.90
N ASP A 82 7.78 7.98 -6.17
CA ASP A 82 9.13 8.52 -6.29
C ASP A 82 9.66 8.25 -7.70
N ARG A 83 9.45 7.03 -8.22
CA ARG A 83 9.83 6.69 -9.59
C ARG A 83 9.06 7.48 -10.64
N ALA A 84 7.79 7.80 -10.39
CA ALA A 84 7.00 8.66 -11.27
C ALA A 84 7.57 10.09 -11.31
N GLN A 85 7.96 10.63 -10.15
CA GLN A 85 8.59 11.95 -10.06
C GLN A 85 9.91 11.99 -10.83
N ASP A 86 10.78 11.00 -10.62
CA ASP A 86 12.05 10.90 -11.35
C ASP A 86 11.87 10.91 -12.87
N LEU A 87 10.82 10.25 -13.38
CA LEU A 87 10.54 10.19 -14.81
C LEU A 87 10.10 11.54 -15.37
N GLU A 88 9.38 12.34 -14.59
CA GLU A 88 8.97 13.69 -14.97
C GLU A 88 10.15 14.65 -14.95
N ASP A 89 10.97 14.61 -13.91
CA ASP A 89 12.19 15.42 -13.83
C ASP A 89 13.14 15.10 -15.02
N GLN A 90 13.24 13.83 -15.40
CA GLN A 90 13.97 13.38 -16.59
C GLN A 90 13.31 13.80 -17.92
N ALA A 91 11.99 14.00 -17.95
CA ALA A 91 11.30 14.50 -19.13
C ALA A 91 11.55 16.01 -19.28
N ASP A 92 11.41 16.76 -18.20
CA ASP A 92 11.62 18.22 -18.14
C ASP A 92 13.06 18.58 -18.50
N THR A 93 14.04 17.85 -17.95
CA THR A 93 15.46 18.05 -18.27
C THR A 93 15.75 17.82 -19.75
N GLN A 94 15.11 16.80 -20.35
CA GLN A 94 15.29 16.48 -21.76
C GLN A 94 14.70 17.58 -22.65
N GLU A 95 13.48 18.04 -22.37
CA GLU A 95 12.84 19.13 -23.14
C GLU A 95 13.60 20.44 -23.02
N ALA A 96 14.12 20.77 -21.84
CA ALA A 96 14.95 21.97 -21.65
C ALA A 96 16.25 21.90 -22.47
N THR A 97 16.85 20.71 -22.59
CA THR A 97 18.05 20.49 -23.42
C THR A 97 17.70 20.63 -24.90
N GLU A 98 16.63 19.97 -25.37
CA GLU A 98 16.17 20.02 -26.76
C GLU A 98 15.76 21.44 -27.18
N ALA A 99 15.16 22.23 -26.28
CA ALA A 99 14.77 23.62 -26.54
C ALA A 99 15.95 24.62 -26.52
N GLY A 100 17.05 24.30 -25.83
CA GLY A 100 18.25 25.14 -25.77
C GLY A 100 19.22 24.92 -26.94
N GLU A 101 19.08 23.82 -27.67
CA GLU A 101 19.90 23.46 -28.82
C GLU A 101 19.28 23.86 -30.18
N GLY A 102 18.06 24.39 -30.19
CA GLY A 102 17.33 24.86 -31.39
C GLY A 102 17.38 26.36 -31.59
#